data_AF-A0A4R9M3C6-F1
#
_entry.id   AF-A0A4R9M3C6-F1
#
_cell.length_a   1.000
_cell.length_b   1.000
_cell.length_c   1.000
_cell.angle_alpha   90.00
_cell.angle_beta   90.00
_cell.angle_gamma   90.00
#
_symmetry.space_group_name_H-M   'P 1'
#
loop_
_entity.id
_entity.type
_entity.pdbx_description
1 polymer ?
#
loop_
_entity_poly.entity_id
_entity_poly.type
_entity_poly.pdbx_seq_one_letter_code
_entity_poly.pdbx_strand_id
1 'polypeptide(L)'
;MKERLHSLCEKFGKYFLKTAPLSIILLSFVCQYSIVTEVYVSEIFEIANGIETKQAYSNAELRFSVPSEAKCLEDKEYLISTLSDYFGEIKNAKCATSNLEGYFQGSVKIPIILAKGNQITPVEGLFNVTIAKGDLIRVGLFLNTELFDHLQETIQAKYFNTLKIEEFSLGISVINDTKNKINAEVLSVYIEQEPVPGIKKFEMAPRSKTNIVLSNVLRDSFYVNGASDFLYLESKQKVK
;
A
#
# COMPACT_ATOMS: atom_id res chain seq x y z
N MET A 1 -50.88 64.49 10.30
CA MET A 1 -50.52 63.15 10.82
C MET A 1 -49.66 62.48 9.74
N LYS A 2 -48.49 62.99 9.34
CA LYS A 2 -47.29 63.46 10.07
C LYS A 2 -46.73 62.38 11.00
N GLU A 3 -45.52 61.93 10.65
CA GLU A 3 -44.56 61.17 11.46
C GLU A 3 -44.89 59.71 11.81
N ARG A 4 -44.32 58.78 11.03
CA ARG A 4 -43.34 57.79 11.51
C ARG A 4 -42.86 56.93 10.33
N LEU A 5 -42.00 57.55 9.54
CA LEU A 5 -41.15 56.90 8.54
C LEU A 5 -39.75 57.46 8.78
N HIS A 6 -39.08 56.97 9.83
CA HIS A 6 -37.65 57.15 10.08
C HIS A 6 -37.23 56.35 11.33
N SER A 7 -36.03 55.79 11.29
CA SER A 7 -35.34 55.12 12.40
C SER A 7 -35.74 53.68 12.70
N LEU A 8 -35.24 52.76 11.86
CA LEU A 8 -34.69 51.47 12.32
C LEU A 8 -33.54 51.00 11.39
N CYS A 9 -32.88 51.94 10.69
CA CYS A 9 -31.75 51.69 9.79
C CYS A 9 -30.41 52.27 10.31
N GLU A 10 -30.34 52.71 11.57
CA GLU A 10 -29.09 53.17 12.21
C GLU A 10 -28.82 52.44 13.52
N LYS A 11 -28.44 51.17 13.43
CA LYS A 11 -27.48 50.53 14.37
C LYS A 11 -26.53 49.60 13.60
N PHE A 12 -25.98 50.11 12.50
CA PHE A 12 -24.75 49.58 11.89
C PHE A 12 -23.57 50.31 12.54
N GLY A 13 -22.90 49.64 13.47
CA GLY A 13 -21.71 50.21 14.08
C GLY A 13 -21.19 49.37 15.23
N LYS A 14 -20.24 48.50 14.90
CA LYS A 14 -19.27 47.86 15.82
C LYS A 14 -19.76 46.64 16.60
N TYR A 15 -20.02 45.55 15.88
CA TYR A 15 -19.55 44.24 16.33
C TYR A 15 -18.97 43.50 15.12
N PHE A 16 -17.64 43.50 15.05
CA PHE A 16 -16.75 42.50 14.46
C PHE A 16 -17.42 41.55 13.45
N LEU A 17 -17.22 41.75 12.14
CA LEU A 17 -16.04 41.23 11.45
C LEU A 17 -15.54 39.91 12.06
N LYS A 18 -16.12 38.79 11.65
CA LYS A 18 -15.42 37.50 11.45
C LYS A 18 -16.34 36.57 10.67
N THR A 19 -16.12 36.59 9.37
CA THR A 19 -16.41 35.52 8.41
C THR A 19 -16.44 34.15 9.09
N ALA A 20 -17.59 33.47 9.06
CA ALA A 20 -17.63 32.04 9.32
C ALA A 20 -16.80 31.38 8.21
N PRO A 21 -15.67 30.72 8.51
CA PRO A 21 -15.06 29.88 7.50
C PRO A 21 -16.02 28.72 7.34
N LEU A 22 -16.57 28.56 6.13
CA LEU A 22 -17.06 27.29 5.64
C LEU A 22 -15.86 26.35 5.78
N SER A 23 -15.81 25.63 6.90
CA SER A 23 -14.76 24.67 7.22
C SER A 23 -14.94 23.55 6.22
N ILE A 24 -14.28 23.68 5.07
CA ILE A 24 -14.02 22.58 4.16
C ILE A 24 -13.22 21.61 5.02
N ILE A 25 -13.92 20.62 5.58
CA ILE A 25 -13.28 19.45 6.16
C ILE A 25 -12.53 18.85 4.98
N LEU A 26 -11.22 19.11 4.92
CA LEU A 26 -10.30 18.33 4.12
C LEU A 26 -10.42 16.91 4.70
N LEU A 27 -11.32 16.12 4.13
CA LEU A 27 -11.27 14.67 4.27
C LEU A 27 -9.94 14.29 3.62
N SER A 28 -8.90 14.19 4.45
CA SER A 28 -7.70 13.48 4.05
C SER A 28 -8.18 12.06 3.72
N PHE A 29 -8.26 11.75 2.43
CA PHE A 29 -8.46 10.39 1.95
C PHE A 29 -7.23 9.58 2.38
N VAL A 30 -7.24 9.11 3.63
CA VAL A 30 -6.31 8.09 4.07
C VAL A 30 -6.65 6.85 3.24
N CYS A 31 -5.64 6.22 2.65
CA CYS A 31 -5.84 4.95 1.94
C CYS A 31 -6.55 3.97 2.88
N GLN A 32 -7.73 3.52 2.47
CA GLN A 32 -8.59 2.65 3.28
C GLN A 32 -8.03 1.23 3.38
N TYR A 33 -7.17 0.85 2.44
CA TYR A 33 -6.59 -0.48 2.34
C TYR A 33 -5.07 -0.35 2.27
N SER A 34 -4.35 -1.26 2.92
CA SER A 34 -2.90 -1.28 2.87
C SER A 34 -2.37 -2.71 2.81
N ILE A 35 -1.41 -2.94 1.92
CA ILE A 35 -0.67 -4.19 1.81
C ILE A 35 0.81 -3.82 1.72
N VAL A 36 1.56 -4.14 2.77
CA VAL A 36 3.01 -3.92 2.81
C VAL A 36 3.69 -5.23 3.12
N THR A 37 4.58 -5.66 2.23
CA THR A 37 5.29 -6.93 2.35
C THR A 37 6.76 -6.74 2.71
N GLU A 38 7.27 -7.54 3.64
CA GLU A 38 8.67 -7.50 4.07
C GLU A 38 9.52 -8.42 3.21
N VAL A 39 10.56 -7.86 2.59
CA VAL A 39 11.46 -8.60 1.69
C VAL A 39 12.89 -8.39 2.16
N TYR A 40 13.65 -9.47 2.26
CA TYR A 40 15.04 -9.45 2.70
C TYR A 40 16.00 -9.34 1.51
N VAL A 41 17.07 -8.57 1.66
CA VAL A 41 18.06 -8.39 0.58
C VAL A 41 18.77 -9.70 0.25
N SER A 42 19.09 -10.52 1.26
CA SER A 42 19.67 -11.86 1.04
C SER A 42 18.79 -12.72 0.14
N GLU A 43 17.51 -12.82 0.46
CA GLU A 43 16.50 -13.55 -0.30
C GLU A 43 16.38 -13.02 -1.74
N ILE A 44 16.38 -11.69 -1.91
CA ILE A 44 16.37 -11.08 -3.26
C ILE A 44 17.56 -11.56 -4.09
N PHE A 45 18.76 -11.59 -3.49
CA PHE A 45 19.97 -12.03 -4.18
C PHE A 45 19.98 -13.54 -4.43
N GLU A 46 19.47 -14.36 -3.52
CA GLU A 46 19.38 -15.81 -3.71
C GLU A 46 18.42 -16.16 -4.85
N ILE A 47 17.23 -15.56 -4.86
CA ILE A 47 16.21 -15.74 -5.91
C ILE A 47 16.74 -15.24 -7.25
N ALA A 48 17.30 -14.02 -7.30
CA ALA A 48 17.84 -13.46 -8.54
C ALA A 48 19.00 -14.29 -9.11
N ASN A 49 19.74 -15.02 -8.28
CA ASN A 49 20.82 -15.91 -8.71
C ASN A 49 20.39 -17.35 -8.95
N GLY A 50 19.10 -17.68 -8.77
CA GLY A 50 18.57 -19.03 -8.97
C GLY A 50 19.14 -20.05 -7.97
N ILE A 51 19.57 -19.59 -6.79
CA ILE A 51 20.08 -20.46 -5.73
C ILE A 51 18.90 -21.11 -4.99
N GLU A 52 17.75 -20.42 -4.92
CA GLU A 52 16.58 -20.94 -4.24
C GLU A 52 15.86 -22.03 -5.06
N THR A 53 15.62 -23.17 -4.41
CA THR A 53 15.05 -24.39 -5.04
C THR A 53 13.59 -24.63 -4.71
N LYS A 54 13.00 -23.79 -3.84
CA LYS A 54 11.61 -23.87 -3.39
C LYS A 54 10.90 -22.54 -3.64
N GLN A 55 9.57 -22.55 -3.61
CA GLN A 55 8.78 -21.33 -3.68
C GLN A 55 9.04 -20.47 -2.44
N ALA A 56 9.54 -19.26 -2.67
CA ALA A 56 9.79 -18.24 -1.66
C ALA A 56 8.50 -17.50 -1.29
N TYR A 57 8.42 -17.01 -0.07
CA TYR A 57 7.29 -16.24 0.44
C TYR A 57 7.75 -15.12 1.37
N SER A 58 7.28 -13.92 1.12
CA SER A 58 7.43 -12.77 2.01
C SER A 58 6.26 -12.67 2.99
N ASN A 59 6.52 -12.20 4.21
CA ASN A 59 5.43 -11.86 5.13
C ASN A 59 4.83 -10.52 4.70
N ALA A 60 3.52 -10.36 4.82
CA ALA A 60 2.86 -9.09 4.55
C ALA A 60 1.84 -8.74 5.61
N GLU A 61 1.70 -7.45 5.87
CA GLU A 61 0.65 -6.90 6.71
C GLU A 61 -0.47 -6.39 5.80
N LEU A 62 -1.65 -6.99 5.98
CA LEU A 62 -2.89 -6.55 5.38
C LEU A 62 -3.65 -5.68 6.38
N ARG A 63 -4.10 -4.52 5.93
CA ARG A 63 -5.03 -3.66 6.65
C ARG A 63 -6.21 -3.33 5.75
N PHE A 64 -7.41 -3.50 6.29
CA PHE A 64 -8.66 -3.35 5.57
C PHE A 64 -9.63 -2.48 6.37
N SER A 65 -10.01 -1.33 5.84
CA SER A 65 -10.95 -0.42 6.50
C SER A 65 -12.34 -1.04 6.60
N VAL A 66 -12.97 -0.82 7.75
CA VAL A 66 -14.36 -1.20 8.01
C VAL A 66 -15.09 -0.06 8.73
N PRO A 67 -16.44 0.00 8.70
CA PRO A 67 -17.16 1.16 9.24
C PRO A 67 -16.89 1.48 10.71
N SER A 68 -16.61 0.47 11.54
CA SER A 68 -16.25 0.65 12.96
C SER A 68 -15.56 -0.60 13.50
N GLU A 69 -14.87 -0.48 14.64
CA GLU A 69 -14.30 -1.63 15.33
C GLU A 69 -15.35 -2.63 15.79
N ALA A 70 -16.53 -2.17 16.24
CA ALA A 70 -17.64 -3.05 16.58
C ALA A 70 -18.08 -3.89 15.37
N LYS A 71 -18.18 -3.26 14.19
CA LYS A 71 -18.50 -3.97 12.95
C LYS A 71 -17.38 -4.91 12.50
N CYS A 72 -16.12 -4.52 12.70
CA CYS A 72 -14.98 -5.40 12.48
C CYS A 72 -15.09 -6.69 13.30
N LEU A 73 -15.40 -6.56 14.61
CA LEU A 73 -15.49 -7.70 15.51
C LEU A 73 -16.65 -8.64 15.12
N GLU A 74 -17.80 -8.07 14.72
CA GLU A 74 -18.94 -8.84 14.21
C GLU A 74 -18.59 -9.61 12.93
N ASP A 75 -17.93 -8.96 11.98
CA ASP A 75 -17.61 -9.53 10.68
C ASP A 75 -16.24 -10.25 10.65
N LYS A 76 -15.54 -10.37 11.78
CA LYS A 76 -14.13 -10.82 11.82
C LYS A 76 -13.92 -12.17 11.12
N GLU A 77 -14.76 -13.16 11.43
CA GLU A 77 -14.67 -14.50 10.83
C GLU A 77 -15.00 -14.49 9.34
N TYR A 78 -15.97 -13.66 8.93
CA TYR A 78 -16.27 -13.46 7.51
C TYR A 78 -15.07 -12.85 6.78
N LEU A 79 -14.43 -11.82 7.35
CA LEU A 79 -13.25 -11.18 6.78
C LEU A 79 -12.07 -12.15 6.70
N ILE A 80 -11.82 -12.94 7.75
CA ILE A 80 -10.78 -13.97 7.73
C ILE A 80 -11.05 -14.98 6.61
N SER A 81 -12.26 -15.56 6.57
CA SER A 81 -12.61 -16.56 5.55
C SER A 81 -12.50 -15.99 4.14
N THR A 82 -13.14 -14.84 3.90
CA THR A 82 -13.21 -14.22 2.58
C THR A 82 -11.84 -13.80 2.06
N LEU A 83 -11.06 -13.10 2.89
CA LEU A 83 -9.74 -12.62 2.46
C LEU A 83 -8.74 -13.78 2.34
N SER A 84 -8.95 -14.91 3.04
CA SER A 84 -8.09 -16.08 2.90
C SER A 84 -8.17 -16.72 1.51
N ASP A 85 -9.30 -16.60 0.81
CA ASP A 85 -9.46 -17.09 -0.57
C ASP A 85 -8.55 -16.34 -1.56
N TYR A 86 -8.12 -15.11 -1.22
CA TYR A 86 -7.31 -14.26 -2.09
C TYR A 86 -5.84 -14.15 -1.64
N PHE A 87 -5.59 -14.19 -0.33
CA PHE A 87 -4.26 -13.98 0.26
C PHE A 87 -3.67 -15.22 0.92
N GLY A 88 -4.40 -16.35 0.93
CA GLY A 88 -4.05 -17.53 1.70
C GLY A 88 -4.27 -17.35 3.21
N GLU A 89 -3.67 -18.22 4.02
CA GLU A 89 -3.87 -18.24 5.46
C GLU A 89 -3.59 -16.88 6.14
N ILE A 90 -4.61 -16.30 6.79
CA ILE A 90 -4.48 -15.07 7.57
C ILE A 90 -4.16 -15.39 9.04
N LYS A 91 -3.06 -14.83 9.53
CA LYS A 91 -2.59 -14.95 10.93
C LYS A 91 -2.73 -13.65 11.68
N ASN A 92 -2.70 -13.72 13.01
CA ASN A 92 -2.68 -12.56 13.90
C ASN A 92 -3.82 -11.55 13.64
N ALA A 93 -4.98 -12.06 13.19
CA ALA A 93 -6.12 -11.24 12.82
C ALA A 93 -6.66 -10.47 14.02
N LYS A 94 -6.73 -9.14 13.88
CA LYS A 94 -7.22 -8.23 14.91
C LYS A 94 -8.09 -7.13 14.31
N CYS A 95 -8.96 -6.61 15.16
CA CYS A 95 -9.76 -5.43 14.88
C CYS A 95 -9.25 -4.30 15.76
N ALA A 96 -9.17 -3.09 15.20
CA ALA A 96 -8.74 -1.92 15.93
C ALA A 96 -9.34 -0.65 15.32
N THR A 97 -9.18 0.47 16.03
CA THR A 97 -9.61 1.80 15.58
C THR A 97 -8.41 2.71 15.38
N SER A 98 -8.44 3.54 14.34
CA SER A 98 -7.45 4.58 14.08
C SER A 98 -8.15 5.74 13.40
N ASN A 99 -7.96 6.96 13.91
CA ASN A 99 -8.59 8.17 13.38
C ASN A 99 -10.13 8.07 13.24
N LEU A 100 -10.79 7.41 14.21
CA LEU A 100 -12.25 7.16 14.24
C LEU A 100 -12.76 6.16 13.18
N GLU A 101 -11.87 5.56 12.39
CA GLU A 101 -12.20 4.48 11.46
C GLU A 101 -11.80 3.12 12.03
N GLY A 102 -12.67 2.13 11.87
CA GLY A 102 -12.34 0.75 12.21
C GLY A 102 -11.48 0.11 11.13
N TYR A 103 -10.63 -0.83 11.50
CA TYR A 103 -9.90 -1.63 10.53
C TYR A 103 -9.71 -3.06 11.03
N PHE A 104 -9.77 -3.97 10.08
CA PHE A 104 -9.26 -5.33 10.19
C PHE A 104 -7.77 -5.31 9.82
N GLN A 105 -6.96 -6.03 10.58
CA GLN A 105 -5.54 -6.21 10.29
C GLN A 105 -5.18 -7.69 10.44
N GLY A 106 -4.37 -8.21 9.51
CA GLY A 106 -3.87 -9.57 9.54
C GLY A 106 -2.49 -9.69 8.89
N SER A 107 -1.81 -10.78 9.19
CA SER A 107 -0.55 -11.17 8.55
C SER A 107 -0.80 -12.26 7.53
N VAL A 108 -0.26 -12.12 6.32
CA VAL A 108 -0.39 -13.10 5.24
C VAL A 108 0.99 -13.42 4.66
N LYS A 109 1.08 -14.51 3.89
CA LYS A 109 2.29 -14.84 3.12
C LYS A 109 2.05 -14.54 1.64
N ILE A 110 2.88 -13.68 1.07
CA ILE A 110 2.82 -13.32 -0.35
C ILE A 110 3.93 -14.08 -1.08
N PRO A 111 3.64 -14.78 -2.19
CA PRO A 111 4.68 -15.49 -2.93
C PRO A 111 5.67 -14.50 -3.57
N ILE A 112 6.94 -14.90 -3.63
CA ILE A 112 7.98 -14.19 -4.38
C ILE A 112 8.30 -14.98 -5.64
N ILE A 113 8.26 -14.32 -6.80
CA ILE A 113 8.37 -14.97 -8.10
C ILE A 113 9.55 -14.40 -8.90
N LEU A 114 10.35 -15.31 -9.48
CA LEU A 114 11.42 -14.95 -10.39
C LEU A 114 10.85 -14.68 -11.79
N ALA A 115 10.84 -13.43 -12.20
CA ALA A 115 10.47 -13.01 -13.54
C ALA A 115 11.62 -13.24 -14.53
N LYS A 116 11.30 -13.84 -15.69
CA LYS A 116 12.25 -14.11 -16.78
C LYS A 116 12.06 -13.07 -17.88
N GLY A 117 12.87 -12.01 -17.84
CA GLY A 117 12.70 -10.88 -18.75
C GLY A 117 11.43 -10.09 -18.40
N ASN A 118 10.46 -10.05 -19.32
CA ASN A 118 9.12 -9.47 -19.12
C ASN A 118 8.04 -10.54 -18.87
N GLN A 119 8.43 -11.82 -18.84
CA GLN A 119 7.51 -12.92 -18.57
C GLN A 119 7.44 -13.18 -17.07
N ILE A 120 6.24 -13.02 -16.54
CA ILE A 120 5.87 -13.39 -15.18
C ILE A 120 5.02 -14.65 -15.30
N THR A 121 5.40 -15.73 -14.64
CA THR A 121 4.51 -16.88 -14.46
C THR A 121 3.71 -16.62 -13.20
N PRO A 122 2.40 -16.33 -13.29
CA PRO A 122 1.60 -16.05 -12.12
C PRO A 122 1.57 -17.27 -11.21
N VAL A 123 1.72 -17.03 -9.92
CA VAL A 123 1.50 -18.03 -8.87
C VAL A 123 0.19 -17.67 -8.17
N GLU A 124 -0.45 -18.67 -7.56
CA GLU A 124 -1.71 -18.50 -6.84
C GLU A 124 -1.60 -17.39 -5.77
N GLY A 125 -2.63 -16.55 -5.70
CA GLY A 125 -2.70 -15.40 -4.80
C GLY A 125 -2.92 -14.08 -5.54
N LEU A 126 -3.56 -13.13 -4.85
CA LEU A 126 -3.93 -11.84 -5.41
C LEU A 126 -2.71 -10.97 -5.75
N PHE A 127 -1.71 -10.96 -4.87
CA PHE A 127 -0.46 -10.20 -5.04
C PHE A 127 0.73 -11.14 -5.00
N ASN A 128 1.78 -10.80 -5.74
CA ASN A 128 3.08 -11.46 -5.70
C ASN A 128 4.20 -10.40 -5.70
N VAL A 129 5.32 -10.70 -5.04
CA VAL A 129 6.55 -9.91 -5.19
C VAL A 129 7.30 -10.43 -6.41
N THR A 130 7.67 -9.54 -7.34
CA THR A 130 8.45 -9.92 -8.52
C THR A 130 9.92 -9.62 -8.32
N ILE A 131 10.79 -10.53 -8.75
CA ILE A 131 12.25 -10.32 -8.80
C ILE A 131 12.73 -10.67 -10.20
N ALA A 132 13.48 -9.77 -10.85
CA ALA A 132 14.09 -10.03 -12.15
C ALA A 132 15.59 -9.75 -12.12
N LYS A 133 16.39 -10.71 -12.61
CA LYS A 133 17.82 -10.53 -12.81
C LYS A 133 18.08 -9.62 -14.02
N GLY A 134 19.04 -8.70 -13.87
CA GLY A 134 19.54 -7.81 -14.91
C GLY A 134 20.84 -7.15 -14.47
N ASP A 135 21.24 -6.04 -15.11
CA ASP A 135 22.38 -5.23 -14.66
C ASP A 135 22.18 -4.71 -13.23
N LEU A 136 20.94 -4.32 -12.93
CA LEU A 136 20.39 -4.17 -11.60
C LEU A 136 19.34 -5.26 -11.38
N ILE A 137 19.26 -5.80 -10.17
CA ILE A 137 18.17 -6.70 -9.78
C ILE A 137 16.93 -5.84 -9.59
N ARG A 138 15.88 -6.12 -10.37
CA ARG A 138 14.61 -5.40 -10.31
C ARG A 138 13.69 -6.10 -9.33
N VAL A 139 13.01 -5.32 -8.50
CA VAL A 139 12.00 -5.76 -7.55
C VAL A 139 10.74 -4.96 -7.79
N GLY A 140 9.62 -5.67 -7.79
CA GLY A 140 8.32 -5.11 -8.10
C GLY A 140 7.18 -5.87 -7.44
N LEU A 141 5.97 -5.56 -7.89
CA LEU A 141 4.76 -6.28 -7.53
C LEU A 141 4.05 -6.75 -8.79
N PHE A 142 3.31 -7.86 -8.64
CA PHE A 142 2.34 -8.37 -9.61
C PHE A 142 0.97 -8.50 -8.96
N LEU A 143 -0.08 -8.10 -9.68
CA LEU A 143 -1.49 -8.22 -9.33
C LEU A 143 -2.16 -9.21 -10.27
N ASN A 144 -2.86 -10.18 -9.68
CA ASN A 144 -3.83 -10.96 -10.42
C ASN A 144 -5.14 -10.15 -10.50
N THR A 145 -5.37 -9.48 -11.63
CA THR A 145 -6.53 -8.59 -11.83
C THR A 145 -7.86 -9.33 -11.77
N GLU A 146 -7.92 -10.58 -12.26
CA GLU A 146 -9.13 -11.40 -12.20
C GLU A 146 -9.52 -11.72 -10.74
N LEU A 147 -8.54 -12.10 -9.91
CA LEU A 147 -8.77 -12.27 -8.48
C LEU A 147 -9.13 -10.95 -7.78
N PHE A 148 -8.60 -9.82 -8.25
CA PHE A 148 -8.94 -8.51 -7.70
C PHE A 148 -10.40 -8.16 -8.00
N ASP A 149 -10.84 -8.35 -9.23
CA ASP A 149 -12.22 -8.09 -9.66
C ASP A 149 -13.20 -8.96 -8.85
N HIS A 150 -12.88 -10.24 -8.64
CA HIS A 150 -13.69 -11.11 -7.77
C HIS A 150 -13.70 -10.66 -6.30
N LEU A 151 -12.58 -10.17 -5.77
CA LEU A 151 -12.54 -9.58 -4.44
C LEU A 151 -13.41 -8.32 -4.36
N GLN A 152 -13.38 -7.46 -5.39
CA GLN A 152 -14.24 -6.27 -5.47
C GLN A 152 -15.71 -6.65 -5.41
N GLU A 153 -16.15 -7.61 -6.23
CA GLU A 153 -17.52 -8.12 -6.26
C GLU A 153 -17.95 -8.72 -4.90
N THR A 154 -17.07 -9.52 -4.29
CA THR A 154 -17.34 -10.19 -3.02
C THR A 154 -17.53 -9.19 -1.88
N ILE A 155 -16.66 -8.18 -1.80
CA ILE A 155 -16.77 -7.12 -0.80
C ILE A 155 -17.99 -6.23 -1.07
N GLN A 156 -18.27 -5.91 -2.34
CA GLN A 156 -19.44 -5.11 -2.72
C GLN A 156 -20.75 -5.81 -2.32
N ALA A 157 -20.86 -7.12 -2.51
CA ALA A 157 -22.06 -7.87 -2.16
C ALA A 157 -22.38 -7.81 -0.65
N LYS A 158 -21.35 -7.76 0.22
CA LYS A 158 -21.52 -7.71 1.67
C LYS A 158 -21.69 -6.29 2.21
N TYR A 159 -20.87 -5.35 1.75
CA TYR A 159 -20.76 -4.02 2.34
C TYR A 159 -21.43 -2.92 1.52
N PHE A 160 -21.96 -3.23 0.33
CA PHE A 160 -22.49 -2.26 -0.64
C PHE A 160 -21.49 -1.15 -0.99
N ASN A 161 -20.19 -1.40 -0.75
CA ASN A 161 -19.08 -0.52 -1.11
C ASN A 161 -18.15 -1.25 -2.07
N THR A 162 -17.67 -0.55 -3.09
CA THR A 162 -16.77 -1.13 -4.08
C THR A 162 -15.35 -0.78 -3.71
N LEU A 163 -14.50 -1.78 -3.57
CA LEU A 163 -13.06 -1.57 -3.43
C LEU A 163 -12.52 -0.88 -4.67
N LYS A 164 -11.78 0.22 -4.50
CA LYS A 164 -11.12 0.91 -5.60
C LYS A 164 -9.63 0.84 -5.42
N ILE A 165 -8.87 0.58 -6.49
CA ILE A 165 -7.41 0.51 -6.37
C ILE A 165 -6.84 1.83 -5.83
N GLU A 166 -7.52 2.95 -6.08
CA GLU A 166 -7.13 4.28 -5.62
C GLU A 166 -7.14 4.42 -4.09
N GLU A 167 -7.81 3.50 -3.40
CA GLU A 167 -7.92 3.45 -1.94
C GLU A 167 -6.86 2.51 -1.32
N PHE A 168 -6.06 1.82 -2.15
CA PHE A 168 -4.96 0.96 -1.69
C PHE A 168 -3.64 1.72 -1.58
N SER A 169 -2.95 1.46 -0.47
CA SER A 169 -1.53 1.70 -0.26
C SER A 169 -0.78 0.37 -0.45
N LEU A 170 0.01 0.27 -1.51
CA LEU A 170 0.76 -0.94 -1.85
C LEU A 170 2.25 -0.67 -1.70
N GLY A 171 3.01 -1.60 -1.13
CA GLY A 171 4.43 -1.37 -0.97
C GLY A 171 5.22 -2.57 -0.46
N ILE A 172 6.52 -2.36 -0.35
CA ILE A 172 7.47 -3.30 0.25
C ILE A 172 8.26 -2.61 1.36
N SER A 173 8.59 -3.38 2.38
CA SER A 173 9.55 -3.07 3.43
C SER A 173 10.82 -3.86 3.13
N VAL A 174 11.86 -3.20 2.63
CA VAL A 174 13.12 -3.88 2.30
C VAL A 174 14.04 -3.87 3.50
N ILE A 175 14.43 -5.07 3.94
CA ILE A 175 15.31 -5.27 5.07
C ILE A 175 16.68 -5.66 4.54
N ASN A 176 17.66 -4.77 4.71
CA ASN A 176 19.05 -5.11 4.44
C ASN A 176 19.60 -5.93 5.61
N ASP A 177 19.33 -7.22 5.63
CA ASP A 177 19.83 -8.18 6.62
C ASP A 177 21.32 -8.54 6.43
N THR A 178 21.95 -8.01 5.37
CA THR A 178 23.37 -8.23 5.10
C THR A 178 24.28 -7.38 5.99
N LYS A 179 25.57 -7.69 5.98
CA LYS A 179 26.61 -6.89 6.66
C LYS A 179 27.06 -5.67 5.85
N ASN A 180 26.66 -5.59 4.58
CA ASN A 180 27.17 -4.60 3.64
C ASN A 180 26.14 -3.52 3.40
N LYS A 181 26.63 -2.35 2.98
CA LYS A 181 25.78 -1.31 2.39
C LYS A 181 25.32 -1.77 1.01
N ILE A 182 24.08 -1.46 0.67
CA ILE A 182 23.48 -1.85 -0.60
C ILE A 182 23.05 -0.59 -1.35
N ASN A 183 23.61 -0.41 -2.53
CA ASN A 183 23.17 0.65 -3.43
C ASN A 183 21.85 0.25 -4.08
N ALA A 184 20.89 1.16 -4.01
CA ALA A 184 19.55 0.97 -4.53
C ALA A 184 19.10 2.20 -5.31
N GLU A 185 18.21 1.96 -6.28
CA GLU A 185 17.48 3.00 -6.98
C GLU A 185 15.99 2.71 -6.87
N VAL A 186 15.18 3.75 -6.73
CA VAL A 186 13.72 3.62 -6.85
C VAL A 186 13.16 4.61 -7.83
N LEU A 187 11.97 4.31 -8.34
CA LEU A 187 11.26 5.13 -9.32
C LEU A 187 9.78 5.30 -8.96
N SER A 188 9.32 6.55 -8.88
CA SER A 188 7.88 6.88 -8.74
C SER A 188 7.20 6.26 -7.51
N VAL A 189 7.82 6.45 -6.34
CA VAL A 189 7.40 5.87 -5.05
C VAL A 189 7.43 6.90 -3.93
N TYR A 190 6.93 6.54 -2.76
CA TYR A 190 7.24 7.18 -1.48
C TYR A 190 8.28 6.34 -0.75
N ILE A 191 9.38 6.95 -0.29
CA ILE A 191 10.36 6.30 0.60
C ILE A 191 10.23 6.91 1.98
N GLU A 192 9.94 6.11 3.01
CA GLU A 192 9.71 6.63 4.38
C GLU A 192 8.74 7.82 4.40
N GLN A 193 7.65 7.71 3.62
CA GLN A 193 6.61 8.73 3.43
C GLN A 193 7.04 9.97 2.61
N GLU A 194 8.30 10.08 2.21
CA GLU A 194 8.79 11.17 1.35
C GLU A 194 8.56 10.85 -0.14
N PRO A 195 7.89 11.74 -0.91
CA PRO A 195 7.61 11.50 -2.33
C PRO A 195 8.87 11.54 -3.19
N VAL A 196 8.98 10.57 -4.09
CA VAL A 196 10.07 10.43 -5.07
C VAL A 196 9.45 10.28 -6.47
N PRO A 197 9.19 11.39 -7.18
CA PRO A 197 8.46 11.34 -8.45
C PRO A 197 9.29 10.74 -9.60
N GLY A 198 10.63 10.82 -9.53
CA GLY A 198 11.56 10.31 -10.54
C GLY A 198 12.48 9.21 -10.00
N ILE A 199 13.63 9.01 -10.64
CA ILE A 199 14.66 8.08 -10.16
C ILE A 199 15.41 8.72 -8.99
N LYS A 200 15.54 8.00 -7.87
CA LYS A 200 16.40 8.38 -6.74
C LYS A 200 17.32 7.22 -6.39
N LYS A 201 18.62 7.50 -6.38
CA LYS A 201 19.64 6.59 -5.86
C LYS A 201 19.80 6.83 -4.36
N PHE A 202 19.97 5.76 -3.60
CA PHE A 202 20.23 5.80 -2.17
C PHE A 202 21.02 4.56 -1.74
N GLU A 203 21.51 4.59 -0.51
CA GLU A 203 22.25 3.49 0.09
C GLU A 203 21.50 2.97 1.30
N MET A 204 21.21 1.67 1.33
CA MET A 204 20.65 1.00 2.51
C MET A 204 21.79 0.60 3.44
N ALA A 205 21.75 1.09 4.68
CA ALA A 205 22.72 0.71 5.70
C ALA A 205 22.58 -0.77 6.09
N PRO A 206 23.63 -1.43 6.61
CA PRO A 206 23.53 -2.78 7.14
C PRO A 206 22.47 -2.82 8.26
N ARG A 207 21.62 -3.84 8.24
CA ARG A 207 20.52 -4.07 9.20
C ARG A 207 19.44 -2.98 9.23
N SER A 208 19.35 -2.14 8.20
CA SER A 208 18.28 -1.15 8.11
C SER A 208 17.03 -1.72 7.44
N LYS A 209 15.87 -1.21 7.83
CA LYS A 209 14.60 -1.38 7.13
C LYS A 209 14.30 -0.10 6.34
N THR A 210 13.88 -0.24 5.09
CA THR A 210 13.44 0.87 4.23
C THR A 210 12.04 0.59 3.73
N ASN A 211 11.08 1.45 4.03
CA ASN A 211 9.70 1.37 3.57
C ASN A 211 9.55 2.08 2.22
N ILE A 212 9.05 1.36 1.23
CA ILE A 212 8.83 1.85 -0.14
C ILE A 212 7.37 1.58 -0.51
N VAL A 213 6.60 2.63 -0.75
CA VAL A 213 5.17 2.56 -1.11
C VAL A 213 4.99 3.11 -2.52
N LEU A 214 4.15 2.48 -3.33
CA LEU A 214 3.86 2.96 -4.69
C LEU A 214 3.30 4.38 -4.64
N SER A 215 3.70 5.23 -5.58
CA SER A 215 2.97 6.49 -5.80
C SER A 215 1.59 6.23 -6.37
N ASN A 216 0.68 7.20 -6.28
CA ASN A 216 -0.65 7.09 -6.91
C ASN A 216 -0.53 6.78 -8.41
N VAL A 217 0.38 7.49 -9.10
CA VAL A 217 0.60 7.28 -10.55
C VAL A 217 1.08 5.86 -10.83
N LEU A 218 2.04 5.37 -10.04
CA LEU A 218 2.60 4.05 -10.23
C LEU A 218 1.60 2.94 -9.89
N ARG A 219 0.79 3.12 -8.84
CA ARG A 219 -0.27 2.22 -8.42
C ARG A 219 -1.36 2.10 -9.48
N ASP A 220 -1.81 3.22 -10.03
CA ASP A 220 -2.86 3.22 -11.06
C ASP A 220 -2.34 2.56 -12.34
N SER A 221 -1.07 2.82 -12.71
CA SER A 221 -0.38 2.10 -13.79
C SER A 221 -0.25 0.60 -13.52
N PHE A 222 0.10 0.23 -12.29
CA PHE A 222 0.21 -1.16 -11.84
C PHE A 222 -1.12 -1.91 -11.94
N TYR A 223 -2.25 -1.27 -11.63
CA TYR A 223 -3.58 -1.87 -11.81
C TYR A 223 -3.87 -2.21 -13.27
N VAL A 224 -3.59 -1.27 -14.17
CA VAL A 224 -3.85 -1.43 -15.61
C VAL A 224 -2.92 -2.46 -16.24
N ASN A 225 -1.64 -2.46 -15.84
CA ASN A 225 -0.61 -3.31 -16.45
C ASN A 225 -0.44 -4.67 -15.76
N GLY A 226 -1.03 -4.86 -14.58
CA GLY A 226 -0.90 -6.05 -13.74
C GLY A 226 0.46 -6.21 -13.04
N ALA A 227 1.50 -5.47 -13.45
CA ALA A 227 2.82 -5.55 -12.83
C ALA A 227 3.55 -4.21 -12.89
N SER A 228 4.44 -3.97 -11.93
CA SER A 228 5.35 -2.83 -11.96
C SER A 228 6.63 -3.08 -11.17
N ASP A 229 7.76 -2.77 -11.79
CA ASP A 229 9.08 -2.73 -11.14
C ASP A 229 9.35 -1.30 -10.62
N PHE A 230 9.87 -1.19 -9.40
CA PHE A 230 10.08 0.13 -8.79
C PHE A 230 11.28 0.24 -7.85
N LEU A 231 11.91 -0.89 -7.52
CA LEU A 231 13.17 -0.95 -6.78
C LEU A 231 14.22 -1.68 -7.62
N TYR A 232 15.44 -1.16 -7.61
CA TYR A 232 16.56 -1.68 -8.37
C TYR A 232 17.77 -1.79 -7.45
N LEU A 233 18.36 -2.97 -7.32
CA LEU A 233 19.51 -3.23 -6.45
C LEU A 233 20.76 -3.53 -7.26
N GLU A 234 21.91 -2.98 -6.84
CA GLU A 234 23.20 -3.36 -7.44
C GLU A 234 23.59 -4.79 -7.02
N SER A 235 23.74 -5.69 -7.99
CA SER A 235 24.12 -7.09 -7.75
C SER A 235 25.57 -7.29 -7.27
N LYS A 236 26.37 -6.21 -7.13
CA LYS A 236 27.80 -6.31 -6.84
C LYS A 236 28.07 -6.50 -5.34
N GLN A 237 27.85 -7.71 -4.84
CA GLN A 237 28.76 -8.20 -3.82
C GLN A 237 30.10 -8.50 -4.49
N LYS A 238 31.02 -7.53 -4.46
CA LYS A 238 32.44 -7.87 -4.62
C LYS A 238 32.81 -8.74 -3.42
N VAL A 239 32.76 -10.06 -3.60
CA VAL A 239 33.54 -10.98 -2.77
C VAL A 239 34.99 -10.56 -2.98
N LYS A 240 35.56 -9.90 -1.97
CA LYS A 240 36.98 -9.67 -1.86
C LYS A 240 37.55 -10.75 -0.97
#